data_AF-A0A7W0TB02-F1
#
_entry.id   AF-A0A7W0TB02-F1
#
_cell.length_a   1.000
_cell.length_b   1.000
_cell.length_c   1.000
_cell.angle_alpha   90.00
_cell.angle_beta   90.00
_cell.angle_gamma   90.00
#
_symmetry.space_group_name_H-M   'P 1'
#
loop_
_entity.id
_entity.type
_entity.pdbx_description
1 polymer ?
#
loop_
_entity_poly.entity_id
_entity_poly.type
_entity_poly.pdbx_seq_one_letter_code
_entity_poly.pdbx_strand_id
1 'polypeptide(L)'
;MTPRHILLAAGAVLVLGMSVYLVLEVSRPPVAAQASGPTSARRPTVADRPSVTEPTERDSDVVRAPLPTQVTGRPPVEDRPNVTDPPVPGVEIEPGAATVMKANPKLDAVMSEANKAYDRGDFDDAKAIALKVLAKTPNNVRMLRILVSSDCILGDNAEAQKHYQLLPPGDRAQMRTRCERYGVTFPPE
;
A
#
# COMPACT_ATOMS: atom_id res chain seq x y z
N MET A 1 -18.18 40.13 22.03
CA MET A 1 -17.20 39.44 21.15
C MET A 1 -15.81 39.81 21.63
N THR A 2 -15.02 38.83 22.09
CA THR A 2 -13.63 39.08 22.52
C THR A 2 -12.73 39.28 21.31
N PRO A 3 -11.66 40.09 21.40
CA PRO A 3 -10.76 40.42 20.28
C PRO A 3 -10.15 39.17 19.62
N ARG A 4 -10.05 38.07 20.37
CA ARG A 4 -9.63 36.75 19.90
C ARG A 4 -10.56 36.17 18.83
N HIS A 5 -11.88 36.36 18.94
CA HIS A 5 -12.82 35.87 17.93
C HIS A 5 -12.77 36.68 16.63
N ILE A 6 -12.44 37.98 16.72
CA ILE A 6 -12.26 38.84 15.55
C ILE A 6 -11.00 38.44 14.78
N LEU A 7 -9.90 38.18 15.47
CA LEU A 7 -8.65 37.69 14.85
C LEU A 7 -8.83 36.31 14.19
N LEU A 8 -9.55 35.40 14.84
CA LEU A 8 -9.83 34.08 14.28
C LEU A 8 -10.74 34.16 13.04
N ALA A 9 -11.76 35.02 13.06
CA ALA A 9 -12.64 35.22 11.91
C ALA A 9 -11.88 35.84 10.72
N ALA A 10 -11.04 36.84 10.96
CA ALA A 10 -10.20 37.45 9.92
C ALA A 10 -9.22 36.43 9.30
N GLY A 11 -8.59 35.60 10.14
CA GLY A 11 -7.71 34.53 9.66
C GLY A 11 -8.44 33.48 8.80
N ALA A 12 -9.64 33.06 9.21
CA ALA A 12 -10.45 32.10 8.46
C ALA A 12 -10.84 32.61 7.07
N VAL A 13 -11.21 33.89 6.95
CA VAL A 13 -11.55 34.51 5.65
C VAL A 13 -10.33 34.57 4.73
N LEU A 14 -9.14 34.86 5.28
CA LEU A 14 -7.91 34.95 4.50
C LEU A 14 -7.49 33.58 3.93
N VAL A 15 -7.57 32.53 4.75
CA VAL A 15 -7.29 31.15 4.31
C VAL A 15 -8.27 30.71 3.23
N LEU A 16 -9.58 30.94 3.42
CA LEU A 16 -10.60 30.62 2.42
C LEU A 16 -10.37 31.38 1.10
N GLY A 17 -10.04 32.68 1.17
CA GLY A 17 -9.73 33.48 -0.01
C GLY A 17 -8.52 32.94 -0.78
N MET A 18 -7.47 32.55 -0.06
CA MET A 18 -6.26 31.98 -0.67
C MET A 18 -6.53 30.61 -1.31
N SER A 19 -7.31 29.75 -0.67
CA SER A 19 -7.70 28.45 -1.25
C SER A 19 -8.52 28.61 -2.52
N VAL A 20 -9.49 29.54 -2.55
CA VAL A 20 -10.29 29.82 -3.76
C VAL A 20 -9.42 30.39 -4.88
N TYR A 21 -8.48 31.28 -4.53
CA TYR A 21 -7.54 31.85 -5.51
C TYR A 21 -6.70 30.78 -6.21
N LEU A 22 -6.14 29.82 -5.45
CA LEU A 22 -5.33 28.74 -6.00
C LEU A 22 -6.12 27.84 -6.95
N VAL A 23 -7.39 27.53 -6.63
CA VAL A 23 -8.26 26.73 -7.51
C VAL A 23 -8.53 27.45 -8.84
N LEU A 24 -8.75 28.77 -8.80
CA LEU A 24 -8.97 29.56 -10.01
C LEU A 24 -7.71 29.69 -10.87
N GLU A 25 -6.53 29.73 -10.27
CA GLU A 25 -5.26 29.83 -10.98
C GLU A 25 -4.91 28.52 -11.71
N VAL A 26 -5.15 27.37 -11.06
CA VAL A 26 -4.98 26.04 -11.65
C VAL A 26 -6.00 25.77 -12.76
N SER A 27 -7.20 26.35 -12.67
CA SER A 27 -8.29 26.10 -13.62
C SER A 27 -8.22 26.94 -14.90
N ARG A 28 -7.19 27.78 -15.09
CA ARG A 28 -7.03 28.50 -16.36
C ARG A 28 -6.50 27.55 -17.44
N PRO A 29 -7.31 27.17 -18.46
CA PRO A 29 -6.78 26.40 -19.57
C PRO A 29 -5.74 27.23 -20.33
N PRO A 30 -4.65 26.63 -20.83
CA PRO A 30 -3.80 27.31 -21.80
C PRO A 30 -4.67 27.67 -23.01
N VAL A 31 -4.64 28.94 -23.41
CA VAL A 31 -5.23 29.38 -24.67
C VAL A 31 -4.52 28.62 -25.78
N ALA A 32 -5.14 27.55 -26.26
CA ALA A 32 -4.68 26.81 -27.42
C ALA A 32 -4.78 27.75 -28.62
N ALA A 33 -3.62 28.19 -29.10
CA ALA A 33 -3.50 28.81 -30.42
C ALA A 33 -4.04 27.81 -31.45
N GLN A 34 -5.23 28.10 -32.00
CA GLN A 34 -5.76 27.36 -33.13
C GLN A 34 -4.90 27.66 -34.35
N ALA A 35 -4.02 26.72 -34.69
CA ALA A 35 -3.30 26.71 -35.95
C ALA A 35 -3.89 25.61 -36.87
N SER A 36 -4.56 26.07 -37.92
CA SER A 36 -4.48 25.56 -39.31
C SER A 36 -4.98 24.15 -39.66
N GLY A 37 -6.06 24.10 -40.46
CA GLY A 37 -6.07 23.33 -41.72
C GLY A 37 -7.27 22.39 -41.98
N PRO A 38 -8.08 22.61 -43.02
CA PRO A 38 -8.96 21.59 -43.57
C PRO A 38 -8.22 20.78 -44.66
N THR A 39 -7.88 19.52 -44.36
CA THR A 39 -7.33 18.60 -45.37
C THR A 39 -8.47 17.98 -46.18
N SER A 40 -8.51 18.41 -47.44
CA SER A 40 -9.39 17.96 -48.51
C SER A 40 -9.23 16.46 -48.81
N ALA A 41 -10.34 15.85 -49.21
CA ALA A 41 -10.46 14.47 -49.65
C ALA A 41 -9.58 14.14 -50.87
N ARG A 42 -8.99 12.94 -50.89
CA ARG A 42 -8.70 12.22 -52.16
C ARG A 42 -8.55 10.71 -51.96
N ARG A 43 -9.54 9.96 -52.46
CA ARG A 43 -9.41 8.54 -52.87
C ARG A 43 -8.82 8.51 -54.29
N PRO A 44 -7.97 7.54 -54.63
CA PRO A 44 -8.39 6.58 -55.64
C PRO A 44 -7.96 5.12 -55.39
N THR A 45 -8.77 4.26 -55.99
CA THR A 45 -8.80 2.79 -56.05
C THR A 45 -7.66 2.19 -56.88
N VAL A 46 -7.07 1.06 -56.46
CA VAL A 46 -6.47 0.05 -57.36
C VAL A 46 -6.70 -1.35 -56.77
N ALA A 47 -7.08 -2.27 -57.65
CA ALA A 47 -7.57 -3.62 -57.43
C ALA A 47 -6.49 -4.71 -57.32
N ASP A 48 -6.98 -5.91 -57.00
CA ASP A 48 -6.44 -7.25 -57.23
C ASP A 48 -5.34 -7.83 -56.35
N ARG A 49 -5.76 -8.77 -55.49
CA ARG A 49 -4.95 -9.96 -55.16
C ARG A 49 -5.87 -11.11 -54.73
N PRO A 50 -5.91 -12.25 -55.45
CA PRO A 50 -6.55 -13.47 -54.97
C PRO A 50 -5.51 -14.35 -54.27
N SER A 51 -5.81 -14.80 -53.06
CA SER A 51 -5.23 -16.00 -52.41
C SER A 51 -6.08 -16.27 -51.16
N VAL A 52 -6.97 -17.26 -51.20
CA VAL A 52 -6.76 -18.59 -50.61
C VAL A 52 -6.39 -18.48 -49.13
N THR A 53 -7.34 -18.75 -48.22
CA THR A 53 -7.42 -19.98 -47.42
C THR A 53 -8.69 -19.95 -46.56
N GLU A 54 -9.42 -21.06 -46.59
CA GLU A 54 -10.45 -21.54 -45.67
C GLU A 54 -10.46 -20.93 -44.25
N PRO A 55 -11.65 -20.68 -43.64
CA PRO A 55 -11.76 -20.56 -42.21
C PRO A 55 -11.57 -21.95 -41.60
N THR A 56 -10.38 -22.23 -41.05
CA THR A 56 -10.22 -23.34 -40.12
C THR A 56 -11.07 -23.02 -38.89
N GLU A 57 -12.22 -23.70 -38.82
CA GLU A 57 -13.01 -23.95 -37.63
C GLU A 57 -12.06 -24.52 -36.57
N ARG A 58 -11.51 -23.65 -35.73
CA ARG A 58 -10.68 -24.05 -34.60
C ARG A 58 -11.64 -24.52 -33.51
N ASP A 59 -11.99 -25.79 -33.67
CA ASP A 59 -12.31 -26.75 -32.64
C ASP A 59 -11.95 -26.21 -31.24
N SER A 60 -12.98 -25.77 -30.52
CA SER A 60 -12.89 -25.38 -29.12
C SER A 60 -13.23 -26.58 -28.26
N ASP A 61 -12.50 -27.68 -28.44
CA ASP A 61 -12.30 -28.67 -27.38
C ASP A 61 -11.43 -28.06 -26.28
N VAL A 62 -12.02 -27.16 -25.50
CA VAL A 62 -11.56 -26.90 -24.14
C VAL A 62 -11.90 -28.16 -23.35
N VAL A 63 -10.93 -29.08 -23.30
CA VAL A 63 -10.87 -30.16 -22.33
C VAL A 63 -11.12 -29.56 -20.95
N ARG A 64 -12.33 -29.76 -20.46
CA ARG A 64 -12.75 -29.44 -19.11
C ARG A 64 -11.88 -30.27 -18.17
N ALA A 65 -10.85 -29.64 -17.60
CA ALA A 65 -10.07 -30.25 -16.54
C ALA A 65 -11.02 -30.74 -15.43
N PRO A 66 -10.92 -32.01 -14.99
CA PRO A 66 -11.78 -32.52 -13.93
C PRO A 66 -11.51 -31.77 -12.62
N LEU A 67 -12.59 -31.52 -11.87
CA LEU A 67 -12.56 -30.96 -10.53
C LEU A 67 -11.59 -31.77 -9.64
N PRO A 68 -10.85 -31.14 -8.71
CA PRO A 68 -10.11 -31.88 -7.71
C PRO A 68 -11.10 -32.61 -6.79
N THR A 69 -11.15 -33.93 -6.97
CA THR A 69 -11.73 -34.90 -6.04
C THR A 69 -11.12 -34.68 -4.65
N GLN A 70 -11.98 -34.49 -3.65
CA GLN A 70 -11.57 -34.56 -2.25
C GLN A 70 -11.00 -35.96 -1.97
N VAL A 71 -9.70 -36.04 -1.76
CA VAL A 71 -9.05 -37.24 -1.20
C VAL A 71 -9.06 -37.09 0.32
N THR A 72 -10.04 -37.76 0.93
CA THR A 72 -9.92 -38.24 2.31
C THR A 72 -8.75 -39.21 2.38
N GLY A 73 -7.63 -38.78 2.98
CA GLY A 73 -6.46 -39.63 3.14
C GLY A 73 -5.38 -38.93 3.97
N ARG A 74 -5.28 -39.29 5.24
CA ARG A 74 -4.15 -38.97 6.11
C ARG A 74 -2.87 -39.54 5.48
N PRO A 75 -1.84 -38.76 5.16
CA PRO A 75 -0.58 -39.32 4.70
C PRO A 75 0.13 -40.08 5.85
N PRO A 76 0.89 -41.15 5.54
CA PRO A 76 1.69 -41.88 6.51
C PRO A 76 2.79 -40.98 7.08
N VAL A 77 3.09 -41.18 8.36
CA VAL A 77 4.28 -40.61 9.01
C VAL A 77 5.51 -41.23 8.34
N GLU A 78 6.15 -40.49 7.46
CA GLU A 78 7.49 -40.81 6.99
C GLU A 78 8.50 -40.48 8.10
N ASP A 79 9.19 -41.55 8.49
CA ASP A 79 10.27 -41.66 9.45
C ASP A 79 11.37 -40.63 9.12
N ARG A 80 11.46 -39.57 9.91
CA ARG A 80 12.62 -38.67 9.88
C ARG A 80 13.74 -39.32 10.70
N PRO A 81 14.96 -39.47 10.17
CA PRO A 81 16.08 -39.92 10.97
C PRO A 81 16.28 -38.98 12.15
N ASN A 82 16.22 -39.57 13.35
CA ASN A 82 16.53 -38.95 14.62
C ASN A 82 18.00 -38.51 14.63
N VAL A 83 18.27 -37.26 14.24
CA VAL A 83 19.56 -36.63 14.46
C VAL A 83 19.59 -36.20 15.92
N THR A 84 20.09 -37.11 16.75
CA THR A 84 20.52 -36.80 18.10
C THR A 84 21.76 -35.91 18.00
N ASP A 85 21.57 -34.59 17.94
CA ASP A 85 22.66 -33.65 18.18
C ASP A 85 23.12 -33.79 19.65
N PRO A 86 24.44 -33.88 19.92
CA PRO A 86 24.94 -33.87 21.30
C PRO A 86 24.65 -32.52 21.97
N PRO A 87 24.40 -32.49 23.29
CA PRO A 87 24.11 -31.25 23.99
C PRO A 87 25.35 -30.35 23.97
N VAL A 88 25.29 -29.24 23.23
CA VAL A 88 26.28 -28.16 23.34
C VAL A 88 26.10 -27.51 24.73
N PRO A 89 27.11 -27.56 25.62
CA PRO A 89 27.00 -26.90 26.92
C PRO A 89 27.18 -25.39 26.75
N GLY A 90 26.24 -24.61 27.32
CA GLY A 90 26.56 -23.27 27.82
C GLY A 90 26.56 -22.12 26.80
N VAL A 91 25.48 -21.97 26.02
CA VAL A 91 25.04 -20.61 25.67
C VAL A 91 23.78 -20.36 26.49
N GLU A 92 23.96 -19.73 27.66
CA GLU A 92 22.88 -18.96 28.26
C GLU A 92 22.42 -17.96 27.20
N ILE A 93 21.32 -18.30 26.51
CA ILE A 93 20.50 -17.29 25.86
C ILE A 93 19.92 -16.51 27.03
N GLU A 94 20.67 -15.53 27.52
CA GLU A 94 20.15 -14.42 28.30
C GLU A 94 18.84 -14.02 27.61
N PRO A 95 17.67 -14.14 28.27
CA PRO A 95 16.40 -13.73 27.71
C PRO A 95 16.46 -12.20 27.60
N GLY A 96 17.05 -11.73 26.50
CA GLY A 96 17.29 -10.35 26.19
C GLY A 96 15.95 -9.64 26.12
N ALA A 97 15.59 -9.01 27.24
CA ALA A 97 14.58 -7.98 27.36
C ALA A 97 13.29 -8.19 26.56
N ALA A 98 12.72 -9.40 26.62
CA ALA A 98 11.27 -9.52 26.61
C ALA A 98 10.79 -8.86 27.91
N THR A 99 10.81 -7.53 27.94
CA THR A 99 9.99 -6.76 28.86
C THR A 99 8.59 -7.29 28.61
N VAL A 100 8.13 -8.13 29.54
CA VAL A 100 6.76 -8.63 29.57
C VAL A 100 5.93 -7.37 29.80
N MET A 101 5.61 -6.70 28.70
CA MET A 101 4.72 -5.56 28.67
C MET A 101 3.43 -6.10 29.22
N LYS A 102 3.16 -5.73 30.47
CA LYS A 102 1.95 -6.09 31.19
C LYS A 102 0.78 -5.79 30.26
N ALA A 103 0.02 -6.82 29.90
CA ALA A 103 -1.08 -6.70 28.94
C ALA A 103 -1.96 -5.51 29.34
N ASN A 104 -2.10 -4.54 28.43
CA ASN A 104 -2.94 -3.39 28.64
C ASN A 104 -4.14 -3.52 27.69
N PRO A 105 -5.28 -4.04 28.18
CA PRO A 105 -6.42 -4.34 27.31
C PRO A 105 -6.95 -3.10 26.58
N LYS A 106 -6.75 -1.90 27.16
CA LYS A 106 -7.10 -0.64 26.48
C LYS A 106 -6.16 -0.36 25.31
N LEU A 107 -4.86 -0.61 25.46
CA LEU A 107 -3.90 -0.43 24.38
C LEU A 107 -4.16 -1.43 23.26
N ASP A 108 -4.46 -2.69 23.61
CA ASP A 108 -4.79 -3.74 22.64
C ASP A 108 -6.04 -3.42 21.84
N ALA A 109 -7.07 -2.86 22.49
CA ALA A 109 -8.28 -2.38 21.82
C ALA A 109 -7.96 -1.27 20.80
N VAL A 110 -7.14 -0.28 21.17
CA VAL A 110 -6.74 0.82 20.27
C VAL A 110 -5.88 0.30 19.11
N MET A 111 -4.98 -0.65 19.36
CA MET A 111 -4.24 -1.31 18.28
C MET A 111 -5.19 -2.04 17.33
N SER A 112 -6.19 -2.78 17.84
CA SER A 112 -7.19 -3.44 17.01
C SER A 112 -7.97 -2.43 16.16
N GLU A 113 -8.30 -1.26 16.72
CA GLU A 113 -8.98 -0.18 16.01
C GLU A 113 -8.15 0.36 14.84
N ALA A 114 -6.84 0.58 15.02
CA ALA A 114 -5.94 0.98 13.93
C ALA A 114 -5.96 -0.02 12.77
N ASN A 115 -5.95 -1.32 13.07
CA ASN A 115 -6.03 -2.36 12.02
C ASN A 115 -7.38 -2.32 11.32
N LYS A 116 -8.48 -2.22 12.07
CA LYS A 116 -9.81 -2.15 11.48
C LYS A 116 -9.97 -0.93 10.57
N ALA A 117 -9.41 0.22 10.94
CA ALA A 117 -9.39 1.41 10.07
C ALA A 117 -8.61 1.13 8.79
N TYR A 118 -7.41 0.55 8.92
CA TYR A 118 -6.59 0.17 7.77
C TYR A 118 -7.30 -0.82 6.84
N ASP A 119 -7.94 -1.85 7.39
CA ASP A 119 -8.65 -2.89 6.64
C ASP A 119 -9.87 -2.33 5.88
N ARG A 120 -10.47 -1.24 6.37
CA ARG A 120 -11.57 -0.54 5.68
C ARG A 120 -11.10 0.44 4.61
N GLY A 121 -9.80 0.72 4.53
CA GLY A 121 -9.25 1.75 3.66
C GLY A 121 -9.28 3.17 4.26
N ASP A 122 -9.60 3.30 5.55
CA ASP A 122 -9.58 4.58 6.26
C ASP A 122 -8.12 4.90 6.68
N PHE A 123 -7.26 5.16 5.70
CA PHE A 123 -5.80 5.24 5.92
C PHE A 123 -5.38 6.42 6.79
N ASP A 124 -6.05 7.57 6.68
CA ASP A 124 -5.82 8.73 7.54
C ASP A 124 -6.13 8.40 9.01
N ASP A 125 -7.25 7.72 9.27
CA ASP A 125 -7.65 7.29 10.61
C ASP A 125 -6.68 6.22 11.14
N ALA A 126 -6.32 5.24 10.31
CA ALA A 126 -5.35 4.22 10.66
C ALA A 126 -4.00 4.83 11.07
N LYS A 127 -3.50 5.80 10.30
CA LYS A 127 -2.29 6.59 10.59
C LYS A 127 -2.43 7.33 11.91
N ALA A 128 -3.52 8.06 12.12
CA ALA A 128 -3.74 8.82 13.35
C ALA A 128 -3.79 7.93 14.60
N ILE A 129 -4.44 6.76 14.52
CA ILE A 129 -4.52 5.82 15.64
C ILE A 129 -3.16 5.13 15.87
N ALA A 130 -2.46 4.71 14.80
CA ALA A 130 -1.13 4.11 14.91
C ALA A 130 -0.13 5.06 15.59
N LEU A 131 -0.13 6.36 15.24
CA LEU A 131 0.70 7.38 15.90
C LEU A 131 0.39 7.51 17.40
N LYS A 132 -0.89 7.45 17.80
CA LYS A 132 -1.28 7.47 19.23
C LYS A 132 -0.74 6.26 19.99
N VAL A 133 -0.69 5.09 19.34
CA VAL A 133 -0.10 3.88 19.94
C VAL A 133 1.42 4.01 20.01
N LEU A 134 2.07 4.44 18.93
CA LEU A 134 3.53 4.58 18.85
C LEU A 134 4.07 5.63 19.82
N ALA A 135 3.29 6.65 20.17
CA ALA A 135 3.65 7.59 21.23
C ALA A 135 3.86 6.92 22.60
N LYS A 136 3.27 5.73 22.83
CA LYS A 136 3.42 4.94 24.06
C LYS A 136 4.34 3.74 23.87
N THR A 137 4.30 3.14 22.69
CA THR A 137 5.09 1.96 22.32
C THR A 137 5.82 2.22 21.00
N PRO A 138 6.91 2.99 21.00
CA PRO A 138 7.54 3.48 19.76
C PRO A 138 8.09 2.35 18.88
N ASN A 139 8.44 1.22 19.47
CA ASN A 139 9.00 0.06 18.76
C ASN A 139 7.94 -0.96 18.35
N ASN A 140 6.64 -0.60 18.38
CA ASN A 140 5.57 -1.51 17.97
C ASN A 140 5.58 -1.70 16.45
N VAL A 141 6.22 -2.77 16.00
CA VAL A 141 6.40 -3.09 14.57
C VAL A 141 5.07 -3.17 13.83
N ARG A 142 4.01 -3.70 14.46
CA ARG A 142 2.69 -3.79 13.83
C ARG A 142 2.15 -2.39 13.49
N MET A 143 2.25 -1.44 14.41
CA MET A 143 1.79 -0.07 14.18
C MET A 143 2.71 0.67 13.20
N LEU A 144 4.02 0.44 13.25
CA LEU A 144 4.94 0.99 12.25
C LEU A 144 4.62 0.52 10.83
N ARG A 145 4.29 -0.77 10.64
CA ARG A 145 3.88 -1.29 9.32
C ARG A 145 2.60 -0.63 8.80
N ILE A 146 1.60 -0.43 9.66
CA ILE A 146 0.35 0.28 9.31
C ILE A 146 0.68 1.72 8.92
N LEU A 147 1.50 2.39 9.73
CA LEU A 147 1.88 3.78 9.51
C LEU A 147 2.58 3.96 8.15
N VAL A 148 3.65 3.20 7.89
CA VAL A 148 4.38 3.23 6.62
C VAL A 148 3.47 2.89 5.44
N SER A 149 2.64 1.85 5.55
CA SER A 149 1.75 1.47 4.45
C SER A 149 0.71 2.56 4.17
N SER A 150 0.17 3.19 5.21
CA SER A 150 -0.80 4.28 5.07
C SER A 150 -0.15 5.49 4.40
N ASP A 151 1.07 5.87 4.81
CA ASP A 151 1.82 6.95 4.17
C ASP A 151 2.07 6.67 2.68
N CYS A 152 2.44 5.42 2.33
CA CYS A 152 2.64 5.04 0.94
C CYS A 152 1.35 5.14 0.11
N ILE A 153 0.22 4.72 0.67
CA ILE A 153 -1.08 4.76 -0.02
C ILE A 153 -1.57 6.20 -0.21
N LEU A 154 -1.33 7.07 0.77
CA LEU A 154 -1.69 8.49 0.72
C LEU A 154 -0.73 9.32 -0.15
N GLY A 155 0.40 8.75 -0.58
CA GLY A 155 1.42 9.46 -1.37
C GLY A 155 2.35 10.35 -0.54
N ASP A 156 2.36 10.19 0.78
CA ASP A 156 3.17 10.94 1.74
C ASP A 156 4.62 10.41 1.76
N ASN A 157 5.34 10.52 0.64
CA ASN A 157 6.70 9.98 0.46
C ASN A 157 7.68 10.35 1.59
N ALA A 158 7.62 11.60 2.07
CA ALA A 158 8.51 12.09 3.12
C ALA A 158 8.26 11.40 4.47
N GLU A 159 6.99 11.26 4.87
CA GLU A 159 6.65 10.57 6.12
C GLU A 159 6.85 9.06 5.99
N ALA A 160 6.53 8.48 4.82
CA ALA A 160 6.82 7.07 4.54
C ALA A 160 8.31 6.75 4.74
N GLN A 161 9.22 7.57 4.18
CA GLN A 161 10.67 7.40 4.33
C GLN A 161 11.10 7.46 5.80
N LYS A 162 10.56 8.42 6.55
CA LYS A 162 10.86 8.60 7.97
C LYS A 162 10.41 7.42 8.81
N HIS A 163 9.18 6.97 8.63
CA HIS A 163 8.64 5.84 9.40
C HIS A 163 9.24 4.50 8.96
N TYR A 164 9.61 4.36 7.69
CA TYR A 164 10.29 3.17 7.17
C TYR A 164 11.63 2.92 7.87
N GLN A 165 12.40 3.97 8.20
CA GLN A 165 13.67 3.84 8.91
C GLN A 165 13.52 3.28 10.34
N LEU A 166 12.34 3.42 10.94
CA LEU A 166 12.04 2.89 12.27
C LEU A 166 11.73 1.39 12.25
N LEU A 167 11.47 0.81 11.08
CA LEU A 167 11.20 -0.61 10.95
C LEU A 167 12.49 -1.44 11.09
N PRO A 168 12.40 -2.65 11.69
CA PRO A 168 13.49 -3.63 11.64
C PRO A 168 13.84 -4.05 10.21
N PRO A 169 15.06 -4.53 9.95
CA PRO A 169 15.52 -4.87 8.58
C PRO A 169 14.60 -5.83 7.81
N GLY A 170 14.09 -6.88 8.49
CA GLY A 170 13.19 -7.84 7.86
C GLY A 170 11.83 -7.24 7.45
N ASP A 171 11.38 -6.22 8.17
CA ASP A 171 10.15 -5.49 7.90
C ASP A 171 10.31 -4.48 6.76
N ARG A 172 11.48 -3.83 6.71
CA ARG A 172 11.85 -2.88 5.66
C ARG A 172 11.82 -3.53 4.28
N ALA A 173 12.42 -4.71 4.14
CA ALA A 173 12.37 -5.45 2.87
C ALA A 173 10.93 -5.69 2.38
N GLN A 174 10.02 -6.09 3.27
CA GLN A 174 8.62 -6.32 2.93
C GLN A 174 7.88 -5.01 2.60
N MET A 175 8.12 -3.94 3.35
CA MET A 175 7.47 -2.66 3.08
C MET A 175 7.93 -2.04 1.78
N ARG A 176 9.19 -2.22 1.38
CA ARG A 176 9.71 -1.73 0.09
C ARG A 176 8.88 -2.25 -1.07
N THR A 177 8.72 -3.58 -1.17
CA THR A 177 7.91 -4.20 -2.23
C THR A 177 6.43 -3.81 -2.18
N ARG A 178 5.88 -3.53 -0.98
CA ARG A 178 4.48 -3.10 -0.86
C ARG A 178 4.28 -1.67 -1.33
N CYS A 179 5.16 -0.77 -0.91
CA CYS A 179 5.08 0.67 -1.20
C CYS A 179 5.38 0.98 -2.67
N GLU A 180 6.19 0.17 -3.35
CA GLU A 180 6.45 0.28 -4.79
C GLU A 180 5.15 0.28 -5.62
N ARG A 181 4.11 -0.44 -5.18
CA ARG A 181 2.79 -0.48 -5.85
C ARG A 181 2.08 0.86 -5.84
N TYR A 182 2.44 1.75 -4.92
CA TYR A 182 1.89 3.09 -4.77
C TYR A 182 2.87 4.17 -5.28
N GLY A 183 3.94 3.77 -5.98
CA GLY A 183 4.94 4.69 -6.52
C GLY A 183 5.92 5.25 -5.47
N VAL A 184 5.91 4.70 -4.25
CA VAL A 184 6.83 5.10 -3.17
C VAL A 184 7.99 4.11 -3.11
N THR A 185 9.21 4.62 -3.26
CA THR A 185 10.43 3.81 -3.22
C THR A 185 11.32 4.22 -2.06
N PHE A 186 12.08 3.25 -1.54
CA PHE A 186 13.06 3.46 -0.46
C PHE A 186 14.46 3.12 -0.97
N PRO A 187 15.52 3.75 -0.44
CA PRO A 187 16.88 3.38 -0.80
C PRO A 187 17.18 1.91 -0.43
N PRO A 188 18.05 1.24 -1.21
CA PRO A 188 18.57 -0.07 -0.84
C PRO A 188 19.39 0.03 0.46
N GLU A 189 19.42 -1.06 1.23
CA GLU A 189 20.19 -1.18 2.48
C GLU A 189 21.64 -1.57 2.22
#